data_AF-A0A427B838-F1
#
_entry.id   AF-A0A427B838-F1
#
_cell.length_a   1.000
_cell.length_b   1.000
_cell.length_c   1.000
_cell.angle_alpha   90.00
_cell.angle_beta   90.00
_cell.angle_gamma   90.00
#
_symmetry.space_group_name_H-M   'P 1'
#
loop_
_entity.id
_entity.type
_entity.pdbx_description
1 polymer ?
#
loop_
_entity_poly.entity_id
_entity_poly.type
_entity_poly.pdbx_seq_one_letter_code
_entity_poly.pdbx_strand_id
1 'polypeptide(L)'
;VVFPTLWVKNYKEYASEEGLRANLDLLEEQRAEAHLQALVYKKVVVKLYNQNVHPRQVNVDDLALRKAEIRYTTHTRGKLMSNWEGPHRVTSIVRDKTY
;
A
#
# COMPACT_ATOMS: atom_id res chain seq x y z
N VAL A 1 -18.48 -37.22 38.66
CA VAL A 1 -19.56 -36.21 38.57
C VAL A 1 -18.91 -34.87 38.25
N VAL A 2 -19.19 -34.28 37.09
CA VAL A 2 -18.65 -32.96 36.69
C VAL A 2 -19.58 -31.89 37.24
N PHE A 3 -19.07 -30.99 38.08
CA PHE A 3 -19.86 -29.88 38.64
C PHE A 3 -19.70 -28.64 37.76
N PRO A 4 -20.79 -28.04 37.27
CA PRO A 4 -20.72 -26.85 36.44
C PRO A 4 -20.27 -25.64 37.29
N THR A 5 -19.36 -24.86 36.74
CA THR A 5 -18.85 -23.63 37.37
C THR A 5 -19.92 -22.53 37.36
N LEU A 6 -19.79 -21.54 38.25
CA LEU A 6 -20.72 -20.40 38.35
C LEU A 6 -20.91 -19.66 37.01
N TRP A 7 -19.90 -19.70 36.13
CA TRP A 7 -19.93 -19.11 34.80
C TRP A 7 -20.87 -19.86 33.86
N VAL A 8 -20.84 -21.20 33.89
CA VAL A 8 -21.75 -22.05 33.11
C VAL A 8 -23.20 -21.88 33.59
N LYS A 9 -23.41 -21.72 34.90
CA LYS A 9 -24.75 -21.49 35.45
C LYS A 9 -25.36 -20.13 35.10
N ASN A 10 -24.54 -19.10 34.90
CA ASN A 10 -24.98 -17.74 34.58
C ASN A 10 -24.82 -17.37 33.10
N TYR A 11 -24.40 -18.31 32.26
CA TYR A 11 -24.21 -18.08 30.82
C TYR A 11 -25.55 -17.81 30.15
N LYS A 12 -25.67 -16.63 29.55
CA LYS A 12 -26.80 -16.26 28.69
C LYS A 12 -26.32 -16.29 27.24
N GLU A 13 -26.55 -17.42 26.59
CA GLU A 13 -26.13 -17.67 25.20
C GLU A 13 -26.57 -16.57 24.25
N TYR A 14 -27.85 -16.20 24.30
CA TYR A 14 -28.43 -15.16 23.45
C TYR A 14 -27.77 -13.78 23.63
N ALA A 15 -27.51 -13.37 24.88
CA ALA A 15 -26.85 -12.08 25.16
C ALA A 15 -25.36 -12.10 24.75
N SER A 16 -24.73 -13.28 24.78
CA SER A 16 -23.36 -13.48 24.29
C SER A 16 -23.29 -13.40 22.76
N GLU A 17 -24.23 -14.04 22.06
CA GLU A 17 -24.32 -14.00 20.59
C GLU A 17 -24.65 -12.60 20.07
N GLU A 18 -25.61 -11.90 20.69
CA GLU A 18 -25.94 -10.51 20.34
C GLU A 18 -24.73 -9.57 20.55
N GLY A 19 -24.01 -9.72 21.67
CA GLY A 19 -22.79 -8.95 21.93
C GLY A 19 -21.69 -9.25 20.90
N LEU A 20 -21.52 -10.52 20.51
CA LEU A 20 -20.57 -10.90 19.47
C LEU A 20 -20.93 -10.27 18.12
N ARG A 21 -22.21 -10.31 17.74
CA ARG A 21 -22.70 -9.72 16.49
C ARG A 21 -22.50 -8.22 16.45
N ALA A 22 -22.88 -7.50 17.52
CA ALA A 22 -22.68 -6.07 17.63
C ALA A 22 -21.18 -5.67 17.54
N ASN A 23 -20.29 -6.47 18.12
CA ASN A 23 -18.84 -6.24 18.02
C ASN A 23 -18.32 -6.44 16.58
N LEU A 24 -18.84 -7.43 15.87
CA LEU A 24 -18.48 -7.67 14.47
C LEU A 24 -18.96 -6.52 13.57
N ASP A 25 -20.21 -6.07 13.74
CA ASP A 25 -20.77 -4.94 13.00
C ASP A 25 -19.94 -3.67 13.23
N LEU A 26 -19.59 -3.37 14.49
CA LEU A 26 -18.72 -2.24 14.84
C LEU A 26 -17.34 -2.32 14.16
N LEU A 27 -16.73 -3.51 14.12
CA LEU A 27 -15.45 -3.70 13.45
C LEU A 27 -15.54 -3.47 11.94
N GLU A 28 -16.64 -3.88 11.32
CA GLU A 28 -16.88 -3.64 9.90
C GLU A 28 -17.05 -2.15 9.60
N GLU A 29 -17.81 -1.42 10.42
CA GLU A 29 -17.97 0.03 10.32
C GLU A 29 -16.62 0.75 10.43
N GLN A 30 -15.80 0.40 11.43
CA GLN A 30 -14.47 0.99 11.61
C GLN A 30 -13.54 0.69 10.43
N ARG A 31 -13.59 -0.53 9.88
CA ARG A 31 -12.80 -0.87 8.68
C ARG A 31 -13.26 -0.07 7.46
N ALA A 32 -14.56 0.11 7.29
CA ALA A 32 -15.11 0.88 6.18
C ALA A 32 -14.67 2.36 6.27
N GLU A 33 -14.75 2.95 7.46
CA GLU A 33 -14.28 4.32 7.70
C GLU A 33 -12.77 4.45 7.43
N ALA A 34 -11.95 3.55 8.00
CA ALA A 34 -10.51 3.55 7.76
C ALA A 34 -10.16 3.40 6.28
N HIS A 35 -10.92 2.58 5.54
CA HIS A 35 -10.75 2.42 4.10
C HIS A 35 -11.09 3.71 3.34
N LEU A 36 -12.19 4.40 3.69
CA LEU A 36 -12.54 5.69 3.12
C LEU A 36 -11.46 6.74 3.36
N GLN A 37 -10.94 6.84 4.59
CA GLN A 37 -9.83 7.73 4.93
C GLN A 37 -8.58 7.42 4.11
N ALA A 38 -8.23 6.13 3.96
CA ALA A 38 -7.10 5.71 3.14
C ALA A 38 -7.28 6.10 1.66
N LEU A 39 -8.49 5.99 1.11
CA LEU A 39 -8.80 6.43 -0.25
C LEU A 39 -8.69 7.95 -0.41
N VAL A 40 -9.20 8.72 0.54
CA VAL A 40 -9.08 10.19 0.56
C VAL A 40 -7.61 10.59 0.59
N TYR A 41 -6.83 10.01 1.49
CA TYR A 41 -5.41 10.27 1.60
C TYR A 41 -4.66 9.94 0.31
N LYS A 42 -4.92 8.77 -0.29
CA LYS A 42 -4.34 8.39 -1.59
C LYS A 42 -4.65 9.42 -2.68
N LYS A 43 -5.89 9.91 -2.76
CA LYS A 43 -6.28 10.94 -3.74
C LYS A 43 -5.49 12.24 -3.54
N VAL A 44 -5.32 12.68 -2.29
CA VAL A 44 -4.56 13.89 -1.97
C VAL A 44 -3.08 13.72 -2.35
N VAL A 45 -2.47 12.59 -2.01
CA VAL A 45 -1.07 12.30 -2.36
C VAL A 45 -0.86 12.28 -3.87
N VAL A 46 -1.76 11.64 -4.63
CA VAL A 46 -1.68 11.62 -6.10
C VAL A 46 -1.81 13.02 -6.67
N LYS A 47 -2.74 13.84 -6.16
CA LYS A 47 -2.90 15.23 -6.60
C LYS A 47 -1.64 16.04 -6.35
N LEU A 48 -1.06 15.97 -5.14
CA LEU A 48 0.15 16.69 -4.78
C LEU A 48 1.35 16.23 -5.62
N TYR A 49 1.49 14.92 -5.86
CA TYR A 49 2.53 14.38 -6.72
C TYR A 49 2.39 14.92 -8.15
N ASN A 50 1.20 14.81 -8.75
CA ASN A 50 0.95 15.27 -10.12
C ASN A 50 1.10 16.78 -10.29
N GLN A 51 0.85 17.59 -9.25
CA GLN A 51 1.07 19.03 -9.29
C GLN A 51 2.57 19.40 -9.35
N ASN A 52 3.43 18.60 -8.73
CA ASN A 52 4.87 18.87 -8.68
C ASN A 52 5.65 18.22 -9.82
N VAL A 53 5.09 17.19 -10.46
CA VAL A 53 5.72 16.46 -11.56
C VAL A 53 5.52 17.21 -12.86
N HIS A 54 6.63 17.66 -13.43
CA HIS A 54 6.65 18.33 -14.73
C HIS A 54 7.04 17.31 -15.81
N PRO A 55 6.23 17.13 -16.87
CA PRO A 55 6.62 16.29 -18.00
C PRO A 55 7.93 16.82 -18.61
N ARG A 56 8.92 15.94 -18.73
CA ARG A 56 10.18 16.23 -19.41
C ARG A 56 10.20 15.54 -20.76
N GLN A 57 10.46 16.31 -21.81
CA GLN A 57 10.79 15.77 -23.13
C GLN A 57 12.21 15.19 -23.07
N VAL A 58 12.39 13.98 -23.61
CA VAL A 58 13.68 13.28 -23.66
C VAL A 58 13.98 12.99 -25.12
N ASN A 59 15.15 13.40 -25.57
CA ASN A 59 15.63 13.22 -26.92
C ASN A 59 16.67 12.09 -27.01
N VAL A 60 16.97 11.64 -28.22
CA VAL A 60 18.14 10.79 -28.47
C VAL A 60 19.40 11.51 -27.97
N ASP A 61 20.34 10.75 -27.42
CA ASP A 61 21.56 11.21 -26.74
C ASP A 61 21.38 11.87 -25.37
N ASP A 62 20.15 12.14 -24.91
CA ASP A 62 19.93 12.61 -23.54
C ASP A 62 20.35 11.55 -22.51
N LEU A 63 20.86 12.03 -21.38
CA LEU A 63 21.11 11.20 -20.21
C LEU A 63 19.85 11.12 -19.33
N ALA A 64 19.41 9.90 -19.05
CA ALA A 64 18.29 9.58 -18.17
C ALA A 64 18.71 8.57 -17.10
N LEU A 65 18.15 8.69 -15.90
CA LEU A 65 18.38 7.74 -14.81
C LEU A 65 17.37 6.60 -14.89
N ARG A 66 17.85 5.36 -14.91
CA ARG A 66 16.98 4.18 -14.85
C ARG A 66 16.75 3.78 -13.40
N LYS A 67 15.48 3.59 -13.03
CA LYS A 67 15.12 3.05 -11.72
C LYS A 67 15.66 1.63 -11.59
N ALA A 68 16.43 1.37 -10.54
CA ALA A 68 16.98 0.05 -10.28
C ALA A 68 15.85 -0.96 -10.05
N GLU A 69 15.80 -1.99 -10.88
CA GLU A 69 14.84 -3.08 -10.74
C GLU A 69 15.23 -3.99 -9.57
N ILE A 70 14.24 -4.32 -8.73
CA ILE A 70 14.43 -5.14 -7.52
C ILE A 70 14.92 -6.57 -7.85
N ARG A 71 14.73 -7.03 -9.10
CA ARG A 71 14.95 -8.41 -9.52
C ARG A 71 16.39 -8.77 -9.93
N TYR A 72 17.21 -7.81 -10.35
CA TYR A 72 18.53 -8.13 -10.93
C TYR A 72 19.69 -8.14 -9.93
N THR A 73 19.46 -7.78 -8.67
CA THR A 73 20.52 -7.84 -7.67
C THR A 73 20.46 -9.16 -6.93
N THR A 74 21.39 -10.04 -7.27
CA THR A 74 21.81 -11.16 -6.43
C THR A 74 22.06 -10.64 -5.02
N HIS A 75 21.09 -10.87 -4.13
CA HIS A 75 21.20 -11.00 -2.68
C HIS A 75 21.71 -9.84 -1.78
N THR A 76 21.92 -8.60 -2.21
CA THR A 76 22.37 -7.57 -1.22
C THR A 76 21.96 -6.14 -1.59
N ARG A 77 20.66 -5.80 -1.55
CA ARG A 77 20.24 -4.39 -1.50
C ARG A 77 19.82 -3.99 -0.10
N GLY A 78 20.78 -3.44 0.66
CA GLY A 78 20.50 -2.78 1.94
C GLY A 78 19.66 -1.50 1.74
N LYS A 79 18.93 -1.09 2.79
CA LYS A 79 18.03 0.08 2.83
C LYS A 79 18.67 1.41 2.36
N LEU A 80 20.00 1.46 2.27
CA LEU A 80 20.80 2.67 1.96
C LEU A 80 21.39 2.71 0.53
N MET A 81 21.11 1.71 -0.31
CA MET A 81 21.60 1.74 -1.70
C MET A 81 20.74 2.63 -2.60
N SER A 82 21.38 3.29 -3.58
CA SER A 82 20.73 4.12 -4.60
C SER A 82 19.52 3.44 -5.23
N ASN A 83 18.43 4.20 -5.42
CA ASN A 83 17.24 3.76 -6.17
C ASN A 83 17.46 3.76 -7.69
N TRP A 84 18.61 4.23 -8.14
CA TRP A 84 18.99 4.38 -9.54
C TRP A 84 20.16 3.45 -9.84
N GLU A 85 20.09 2.76 -10.98
CA GLU A 85 21.16 1.90 -11.49
C GLU A 85 22.37 2.74 -11.93
N GLY A 86 22.09 3.87 -12.58
CA GLY A 86 23.07 4.83 -13.07
C GLY A 86 22.50 5.69 -14.19
N PRO A 87 23.30 6.60 -14.76
CA PRO A 87 22.93 7.34 -15.97
C PRO A 87 23.02 6.44 -17.21
N HIS A 88 21.98 6.46 -18.02
CA HIS A 88 21.89 5.80 -19.32
C HIS A 88 21.73 6.86 -20.41
N ARG A 89 22.27 6.57 -21.60
CA ARG A 89 22.06 7.38 -22.79
C ARG A 89 20.89 6.82 -23.59
N VAL A 90 19.95 7.67 -23.98
CA VAL A 90 18.83 7.29 -24.85
C VAL A 90 19.34 7.09 -26.27
N THR A 91 19.09 5.91 -26.85
CA THR A 91 19.54 5.55 -28.21
C THR A 91 18.44 5.68 -29.25
N SER A 92 17.18 5.51 -28.87
CA SER A 92 16.04 5.60 -29.78
C SER A 92 14.75 5.90 -29.02
N ILE A 93 13.81 6.62 -29.63
CA ILE A 93 12.49 6.86 -29.05
C ILE A 93 11.50 5.92 -29.73
N VAL A 94 10.90 5.00 -28.96
CA VAL A 94 9.92 4.04 -29.51
C VAL A 94 8.53 4.67 -29.54
N ARG A 95 8.14 5.34 -28.45
CA ARG A 95 6.87 6.05 -28.25
C ARG A 95 7.07 7.16 -27.23
N ASP A 96 6.15 8.12 -27.15
CA ASP A 96 6.15 9.09 -26.06
C ASP A 96 6.25 8.38 -24.70
N LYS A 97 7.28 8.73 -23.92
CA LYS A 97 7.62 8.14 -22.60
C LYS A 97 8.23 6.74 -22.63
N THR A 98 8.61 6.22 -23.80
CA THR A 98 9.36 4.97 -23.96
C THR A 98 10.62 5.24 -24.80
N TYR A 99 11.76 5.21 -24.14
CA TYR A 99 13.09 5.60 -24.63
C TYR A 99 14.09 4.45 -24.49
#